data_AF-A0AAN8YPI2-F1
#
_entry.id   AF-A0AAN8YPI2-F1
#
_cell.length_a   1.000
_cell.length_b   1.000
_cell.length_c   1.000
_cell.angle_alpha   90.00
_cell.angle_beta   90.00
_cell.angle_gamma   90.00
#
_symmetry.space_group_name_H-M   'P 1'
#
loop_
_entity.id
_entity.type
_entity.pdbx_description
1 polymer ?
#
loop_
_entity_poly.entity_id
_entity_poly.type
_entity_poly.pdbx_seq_one_letter_code
_entity_poly.pdbx_strand_id
1 'polypeptide(L)' 'MWTSLASNGYMCLTAHYVDLNWILQKRVLIFRHVPPPHSGAVLGPLLIEFVEKWGIEKKDLLSYFG' A
#
# COMPACT_ATOMS: atom_id res chain seq x y z
N MET A 1 3.85 0.98 -8.06
CA MET A 1 5.17 0.40 -8.37
C MET A 1 6.02 1.45 -9.05
N TRP A 2 7.32 1.43 -8.83
CA TRP A 2 8.30 2.26 -9.54
C TRP A 2 9.54 1.42 -9.86
N THR A 3 10.18 1.69 -11.00
CA THR A 3 11.44 1.06 -11.38
C THR A 3 12.51 2.13 -11.40
N SER A 4 13.59 1.90 -10.67
CA SER A 4 14.74 2.79 -10.64
C SER A 4 15.53 2.78 -11.94
N LEU A 5 16.39 3.78 -12.12
CA LEU A 5 17.35 3.82 -13.22
C LEU A 5 18.31 2.61 -13.22
N ALA A 6 18.55 2.01 -12.05
CA ALA A 6 19.32 0.79 -11.90
C ALA A 6 18.47 -0.49 -12.10
N SER A 7 17.30 -0.38 -12.71
CA SER A 7 16.36 -1.48 -12.98
C SER A 7 15.80 -2.22 -11.75
N ASN A 8 16.05 -1.72 -10.54
CA ASN A 8 15.46 -2.24 -9.31
C ASN A 8 14.00 -1.81 -9.16
N GLY A 9 13.12 -2.76 -8.82
CA GLY A 9 11.68 -2.51 -8.61
C GLY A 9 11.35 -2.15 -7.17
N TYR A 10 10.44 -1.21 -6.98
CA TYR A 10 9.99 -0.77 -5.66
C TYR A 10 8.47 -0.70 -5.59
N MET A 11 7.94 -1.10 -4.44
CA MET A 11 6.53 -0.96 -4.09
C MET A 11 6.38 0.13 -3.03
N CYS A 12 5.39 1.01 -3.26
CA CYS A 12 4.97 2.02 -2.32
C CYS A 12 3.48 1.82 -2.03
N LEU A 13 3.12 1.76 -0.75
CA LEU A 13 1.74 1.76 -0.28
C LEU A 13 1.47 3.11 0.41
N THR A 14 0.47 3.84 -0.07
CA THR A 14 0.08 5.14 0.48
C THR A 14 -1.38 5.09 0.90
N ALA A 15 -1.66 5.39 2.17
CA ALA A 15 -3.01 5.57 2.66
C ALA A 15 -3.46 7.01 2.42
N HIS A 16 -4.68 7.16 1.94
CA HIS A 16 -5.38 8.42 1.81
C HIS A 16 -6.67 8.31 2.61
N TYR A 17 -6.90 9.22 3.54
CA TYR A 17 -8.09 9.23 4.37
C TYR A 17 -8.41 10.65 4.81
N VAL A 18 -9.67 10.93 5.13
CA VAL A 18 -10.09 12.18 5.74
C VAL A 18 -10.14 11.96 7.25
N ASP A 19 -9.46 12.80 8.02
CA ASP A 19 -9.47 12.70 9.48
C ASP A 19 -10.70 13.36 10.11
N LEU A 20 -10.78 13.31 11.44
CA LEU A 20 -11.90 13.87 12.21
C LEU A 20 -12.05 15.39 12.05
N ASN A 21 -11.01 16.08 11.56
CA ASN A 21 -11.02 17.52 11.31
C ASN A 21 -11.36 17.85 9.86
N TRP A 22 -11.83 16.87 9.07
CA TRP A 22 -12.12 17.02 7.64
C TRP A 22 -10.88 17.36 6.79
N ILE A 23 -9.69 17.02 7.28
CA ILE A 23 -8.44 17.25 6.55
C ILE A 23 -8.07 15.98 5.81
N LEU A 24 -7.78 16.13 4.51
CA LEU A 24 -7.25 15.03 3.70
C LEU A 24 -5.81 14.72 4.13
N GLN A 25 -5.62 13.53 4.66
CA GLN A 25 -4.33 12.98 5.04
C GLN A 25 -3.78 12.10 3.93
N LYS A 26 -2.46 12.18 3.71
CA LYS A 26 -1.71 11.33 2.79
C LYS A 26 -0.48 10.79 3.52
N ARG A 27 -0.44 9.47 3.75
CA ARG A 27 0.65 8.82 4.49
C ARG A 27 1.26 7.68 3.70
N VAL A 28 2.59 7.72 3.51
CA VAL A 28 3.34 6.57 2.98
C VAL A 28 3.46 5.56 4.11
N LEU A 29 2.82 4.41 3.94
CA LEU A 29 2.83 3.32 4.90
C LEU A 29 4.06 2.44 4.68
N ILE A 30 4.40 2.17 3.42
CA ILE A 30 5.50 1.29 3.07
C ILE A 30 6.18 1.79 1.81
N PHE A 31 7.50 1.73 1.83
CA PHE A 31 8.36 1.90 0.66
C PHE A 31 9.43 0.82 0.71
N ARG A 32 9.38 -0.17 -0.20
CA ARG A 32 10.24 -1.35 -0.15
C ARG A 32 10.74 -1.73 -1.55
N HIS A 33 12.00 -2.18 -1.62
CA HIS A 33 12.53 -2.88 -2.79
C HIS A 33 11.82 -4.23 -2.95
N VAL A 34 11.36 -4.53 -4.16
CA VAL A 34 10.73 -5.80 -4.51
C VAL A 34 11.49 -6.37 -5.70
N PRO A 35 12.28 -7.45 -5.52
CA PRO A 35 12.98 -8.09 -6.63
C PRO A 35 11.97 -8.73 -7.60
N PRO A 36 12.35 -8.90 -8.88
CA PRO A 36 11.52 -9.65 -9.83
C PRO A 36 11.34 -11.11 -9.39
N PRO A 37 10.22 -11.76 -9.75
CA PRO A 37 9.18 -11.29 -10.68
C PRO A 37 8.09 -10.43 -10.02
N HIS A 38 7.64 -9.37 -10.72
CA HIS A 38 6.55 -8.48 -10.27
C HIS A 38 5.16 -8.95 -10.72
N SER A 39 4.88 -10.25 -10.58
CA SER A 39 3.58 -10.80 -10.94
C SER A 39 2.53 -10.53 -9.84
N GLY A 40 1.25 -10.59 -10.19
CA GLY A 40 0.16 -10.50 -9.20
C GLY A 40 0.26 -11.58 -8.11
N ALA A 41 0.78 -12.75 -8.45
CA ALA A 41 1.00 -13.85 -7.49
C ALA A 41 2.08 -13.53 -6.44
N VAL A 42 3.02 -12.61 -6.72
CA VAL A 42 4.05 -12.16 -5.77
C VAL A 42 3.60 -10.87 -5.06
N LEU A 43 3.09 -9.90 -5.81
CA LEU A 43 2.70 -8.60 -5.27
C LEU A 43 1.45 -8.66 -4.40
N GLY A 44 0.50 -9.56 -4.70
CA GLY A 44 -0.74 -9.71 -3.94
C GLY A 44 -0.51 -10.11 -2.48
N PRO A 45 0.20 -11.22 -2.20
CA PRO A 45 0.55 -11.60 -0.83
C PRO A 45 1.35 -10.53 -0.09
N LEU A 46 2.31 -9.87 -0.76
CA LEU A 46 3.07 -8.75 -0.19
C LEU A 46 2.16 -7.58 0.23
N LEU A 47 1.17 -7.23 -0.61
CA LEU A 47 0.20 -6.20 -0.29
C LEU A 47 -0.67 -6.59 0.92
N ILE A 48 -1.07 -7.85 1.02
CA ILE A 48 -1.84 -8.37 2.17
C ILE A 48 -1.01 -8.28 3.46
N GLU A 49 0.23 -8.78 3.46
CA GLU A 49 1.18 -8.66 4.59
C GLU A 49 1.30 -7.20 5.07
N PHE A 50 1.36 -6.28 4.12
CA PHE A 50 1.49 -4.85 4.39
C PHE A 50 0.27 -4.24 5.04
N VAL A 51 -0.91 -4.57 4.54
CA VAL A 51 -2.18 -4.13 5.09
C VAL A 51 -2.36 -4.69 6.52
N GLU A 52 -2.05 -5.97 6.72
CA GLU A 52 -2.09 -6.63 8.04
C GLU A 52 -1.10 -6.02 9.04
N LYS A 53 0.14 -5.73 8.61
CA LYS A 53 1.15 -5.09 9.46
C LYS A 53 0.71 -3.73 10.00
N TRP A 54 -0.07 -2.99 9.22
CA TRP A 54 -0.61 -1.70 9.63
C TRP A 54 -1.94 -1.81 10.40
N GLY A 55 -2.44 -3.03 10.63
CA GLY A 55 -3.70 -3.29 11.33
C GLY A 55 -4.93 -2.80 10.56
N ILE A 56 -4.84 -2.68 9.23
CA ILE A 56 -5.95 -2.21 8.40
C ILE A 56 -6.85 -3.42 8.12
N GLU A 57 -8.06 -3.42 8.67
CA GLU A 57 -9.00 -4.54 8.49
C GLU A 57 -9.87 -4.33 7.24
N LYS A 58 -10.39 -5.43 6.70
CA LYS A 58 -11.27 -5.44 5.51
C LYS A 58 -12.52 -4.54 5.68
N LYS A 59 -13.02 -4.40 6.91
CA LYS A 59 -14.16 -3.53 7.23
C LYS A 59 -13.85 -2.04 7.03
N ASP A 60 -12.60 -1.63 7.27
CA ASP A 60 -12.15 -0.24 7.17
C ASP A 60 -11.98 0.22 5.71
N LEU A 61 -11.82 -0.73 4.79
CA LEU A 61 -11.72 -0.48 3.35
C LEU A 61 -13.08 -0.34 2.66
N LEU A 62 -14.13 -0.97 3.23
CA LEU A 62 -15.48 -0.99 2.67
C LEU A 62 -16.41 0.05 3.29
N SER A 63 -16.10 0.56 4.48
CA SER A 63 -16.90 1.60 5.16
C SER A 63 -16.89 2.97 4.48
N TYR A 64 -16.03 3.17 3.46
CA TYR A 64 -15.97 4.39 2.65
C TYR A 64 -16.80 4.34 1.36
N PHE A 65 -17.51 3.23 1.10
CA PHE A 65 -18.42 3.06 -0.05
C PHE A 65 -19.90 2.88 0.39
N GLY A 66 -20.29 3.56 1.47
CA GLY A 66 -21.69 3.72 1.90
C GLY A 66 -22.25 5.06 1.47
#